data_AF-F6U9H7-F1
#
_entry.id   AF-F6U9H7-F1
#
_cell.length_a   1.000
_cell.length_b   1.000
_cell.length_c   1.000
_cell.angle_alpha   90.00
_cell.angle_beta   90.00
_cell.angle_gamma   90.00
#
_symmetry.space_group_name_H-M   'P 1'
#
loop_
_entity.id
_entity.type
_entity.pdbx_description
1 polymer ?
#
loop_
_entity_poly.entity_id
_entity_poly.type
_entity_poly.pdbx_seq_one_letter_code
_entity_poly.pdbx_strand_id
1 'polypeptide(L)'
;MALALDALLARVKDVCRRNGLLILSVLSVIVGCLLGFFLRTQRLSPQEISYFQFPGELLMRMLKMLILPLVVSSLMSGLASLDAKTSSRLGILTVAYYLWTTFVAVIVGIVMVSIIHPGGAAQKETTALSGKPIMSSADALLDLIR
;
A
#
# COMPACT_ATOMS: atom_id res chain seq x y z
N MET A 1 16.97 42.97 -0.13
CA MET A 1 16.05 41.96 -0.70
C MET A 1 16.79 40.79 -1.34
N ALA A 2 17.87 41.01 -2.11
CA ALA A 2 18.70 39.93 -2.68
C ALA A 2 19.33 38.98 -1.63
N LEU A 3 19.94 39.52 -0.57
CA LEU A 3 20.56 38.74 0.51
C LEU A 3 19.61 37.76 1.25
N ALA A 4 18.33 38.11 1.35
CA ALA A 4 17.33 37.24 1.98
C ALA A 4 16.92 36.08 1.05
N LEU A 5 16.91 36.33 -0.27
CA LEU A 5 16.61 35.33 -1.29
C LEU A 5 17.75 34.30 -1.40
N ASP A 6 19.00 34.76 -1.34
CA ASP A 6 20.19 33.88 -1.39
C ASP A 6 20.29 32.99 -0.15
N ALA A 7 20.00 33.54 1.04
CA ALA A 7 19.95 32.76 2.28
C ALA A 7 18.81 31.72 2.26
N LEU A 8 17.68 32.06 1.65
CA LEU A 8 16.53 31.15 1.51
C LEU A 8 16.82 30.06 0.47
N LEU A 9 17.44 30.40 -0.66
CA LEU A 9 17.91 29.45 -1.68
C LEU A 9 18.96 28.48 -1.13
N ALA A 10 19.91 28.97 -0.31
CA ALA A 10 20.91 28.12 0.34
C ALA A 10 20.24 27.10 1.29
N ARG A 11 19.27 27.54 2.10
CA ARG A 11 18.48 26.66 2.98
C ARG A 11 17.68 25.63 2.19
N VAL A 12 17.01 26.04 1.12
CA VAL A 12 16.22 25.14 0.26
C VAL A 12 17.13 24.10 -0.40
N LYS A 13 18.30 24.51 -0.89
CA LYS A 13 19.29 23.61 -1.49
C LYS A 13 19.81 22.59 -0.48
N ASP A 14 20.08 23.00 0.76
CA ASP A 14 20.52 22.09 1.82
C ASP A 14 19.44 21.09 2.23
N VAL A 15 18.18 21.54 2.35
CA VAL A 15 17.04 20.66 2.66
C VAL A 15 16.79 19.68 1.52
N CYS A 16 16.89 20.13 0.27
CA CYS A 16 16.73 19.29 -0.92
C CYS A 16 17.83 18.22 -0.99
N ARG A 17 19.07 18.57 -0.65
CA ARG A 17 20.19 17.60 -0.63
C ARG A 17 20.06 16.57 0.49
N ARG A 18 19.49 16.93 1.64
CA ARG A 18 19.27 16.00 2.76
C ARG A 18 18.07 15.06 2.53
N ASN A 19 17.01 15.57 1.91
CA ASN A 19 15.73 14.85 1.77
C ASN A 19 15.38 14.50 0.32
N GLY A 20 16.38 14.43 -0.56
CA GLY A 20 16.17 14.34 -2.01
C GLY A 20 15.21 13.22 -2.41
N LEU A 21 15.39 12.02 -1.85
CA LEU A 21 14.58 10.85 -2.21
C LEU A 21 13.11 10.96 -1.76
N LEU A 22 12.87 11.54 -0.58
CA LEU A 22 11.52 11.81 -0.08
C LEU A 22 10.80 12.84 -0.96
N ILE A 23 11.48 13.96 -1.27
CA ILE A 23 10.92 15.02 -2.11
C ILE A 23 10.61 14.48 -3.52
N LEU A 24 11.51 13.68 -4.10
CA LEU A 24 11.32 13.00 -5.38
C LEU A 24 10.10 12.07 -5.36
N SER A 25 9.90 11.28 -4.29
CA SER A 25 8.74 10.38 -4.18
C SER A 25 7.41 11.15 -4.11
N VAL A 26 7.35 12.23 -3.33
CA VAL A 26 6.14 13.06 -3.21
C VAL A 26 5.84 13.77 -4.53
N LEU A 27 6.87 14.33 -5.18
CA LEU A 27 6.74 14.96 -6.48
C LEU A 27 6.27 13.95 -7.55
N SER A 28 6.81 12.73 -7.54
CA SER A 28 6.41 11.65 -8.44
C SER A 28 4.93 11.29 -8.31
N VAL A 29 4.39 11.23 -7.09
CA VAL A 29 2.95 10.98 -6.87
C VAL A 29 2.09 12.10 -7.46
N ILE A 30 2.47 13.35 -7.24
CA ILE A 30 1.73 14.52 -7.77
C ILE A 30 1.76 14.50 -9.31
N VAL A 31 2.95 14.37 -9.89
CA VAL A 31 3.16 14.33 -11.34
C VAL A 31 2.44 13.13 -11.96
N GLY A 32 2.51 11.95 -11.35
CA GLY A 32 1.82 10.73 -11.79
C GLY A 32 0.30 10.86 -11.75
N CYS A 33 -0.26 11.52 -10.72
CA CYS A 33 -1.69 11.78 -10.63
C CYS A 33 -2.16 12.76 -11.73
N LEU A 34 -1.42 13.85 -11.95
CA LEU A 34 -1.71 14.83 -13.00
C LEU A 34 -1.62 14.20 -14.41
N LEU A 35 -0.55 13.45 -14.68
CA LEU A 35 -0.40 12.69 -15.92
C LEU A 35 -1.53 11.68 -16.11
N GLY A 36 -1.88 10.91 -15.08
CA GLY A 36 -2.97 9.94 -15.13
C GLY A 36 -4.32 10.57 -15.45
N PHE A 37 -4.62 11.73 -14.85
CA PHE A 37 -5.84 12.48 -15.17
C PHE A 37 -5.83 13.03 -16.60
N PHE A 38 -4.70 13.58 -17.05
CA PHE A 38 -4.54 14.12 -18.40
C PHE A 38 -4.66 13.03 -19.49
N LEU A 39 -3.99 11.89 -19.31
CA LEU A 39 -4.03 10.76 -20.24
C LEU A 39 -5.42 10.11 -20.29
N ARG A 40 -6.19 10.14 -19.19
CA ARG A 40 -7.57 9.65 -19.16
C ARG A 40 -8.50 10.42 -20.10
N THR A 41 -8.27 11.71 -20.31
CA THR A 41 -9.10 12.56 -21.19
C THR A 41 -8.89 12.20 -22.68
N GLN A 42 -7.76 11.59 -23.05
CA GLN A 42 -7.37 11.31 -24.44
C GLN A 42 -7.87 9.95 -24.99
N ARG A 43 -8.65 9.16 -24.22
CA ARG A 43 -9.25 7.87 -24.65
C ARG A 43 -8.25 6.94 -25.38
N LEU A 44 -7.12 6.65 -24.72
CA LEU A 44 -6.05 5.80 -25.25
C LEU A 44 -6.47 4.33 -25.50
N SER A 45 -5.82 3.69 -26.45
CA SER A 45 -5.97 2.27 -26.76
C SER A 45 -5.39 1.39 -25.63
N PRO A 46 -5.95 0.19 -25.35
CA PRO A 46 -5.45 -0.71 -24.31
C PRO A 46 -3.95 -1.06 -24.42
N GLN A 47 -3.42 -1.08 -25.63
CA GLN A 47 -2.00 -1.37 -25.87
C GLN A 47 -1.09 -0.24 -25.40
N GLU A 48 -1.49 1.03 -25.59
CA GLU A 48 -0.73 2.21 -25.20
C GLU A 48 -0.66 2.34 -23.68
N ILE A 49 -1.75 1.98 -22.98
CA ILE A 49 -1.81 1.94 -21.52
C ILE A 49 -0.82 0.91 -20.97
N SER A 50 -0.74 -0.27 -21.60
CA SER A 50 0.19 -1.32 -21.19
C SER A 50 1.66 -0.86 -21.27
N TYR A 51 2.04 -0.19 -22.37
CA TYR A 51 3.38 0.37 -22.52
C TYR A 51 3.67 1.49 -21.49
N PHE A 52 2.70 2.36 -21.21
CA PHE A 52 2.88 3.43 -20.23
C PHE A 52 3.02 2.91 -18.79
N GLN A 53 2.36 1.79 -18.46
CA GLN A 53 2.39 1.19 -17.11
C GLN A 53 3.64 0.32 -16.86
N PHE A 54 4.37 -0.04 -17.93
CA PHE A 54 5.59 -0.86 -17.88
C PHE A 54 6.65 -0.46 -16.83
N PRO A 55 7.05 0.82 -16.68
CA PRO A 55 8.03 1.20 -15.64
C PRO A 55 7.51 0.93 -14.22
N GLY A 56 6.21 1.08 -13.97
CA GLY A 56 5.59 0.77 -12.67
C GLY A 56 5.52 -0.73 -12.40
N GLU A 57 5.19 -1.51 -13.43
CA GLU A 57 5.27 -2.99 -13.41
C GLU A 57 6.69 -3.47 -13.06
N LEU A 58 7.72 -2.88 -13.69
CA LEU A 58 9.11 -3.23 -13.45
C LEU A 58 9.49 -2.99 -11.98
N LEU A 59 9.14 -1.82 -11.43
CA LEU A 59 9.37 -1.48 -10.02
C LEU A 59 8.71 -2.52 -9.10
N MET A 60 7.44 -2.87 -9.36
CA MET A 60 6.71 -3.86 -8.57
C MET A 60 7.36 -5.23 -8.62
N ARG A 61 7.89 -5.65 -9.78
CA ARG A 61 8.61 -6.93 -9.92
C ARG A 61 9.92 -6.93 -9.14
N MET A 62 10.69 -5.83 -9.21
CA MET A 62 11.93 -5.67 -8.44
C MET A 62 11.69 -5.74 -6.93
N LEU A 63 10.66 -5.05 -6.43
CA LEU A 63 10.32 -5.09 -5.00
C LEU A 63 9.89 -6.50 -4.56
N LYS A 64 9.02 -7.16 -5.33
CA LYS A 64 8.56 -8.53 -5.00
C LYS A 64 9.70 -9.55 -4.95
N MET A 65 10.70 -9.42 -5.82
CA MET A 65 11.88 -10.28 -5.82
C MET A 65 12.69 -10.15 -4.51
N LEU A 66 12.73 -8.96 -3.91
CA LEU A 66 13.46 -8.70 -2.67
C LEU A 66 12.70 -9.14 -1.41
N ILE A 67 11.36 -9.13 -1.43
CA ILE A 67 10.54 -9.42 -0.24
C ILE A 67 10.83 -10.82 0.31
N LEU A 68 10.79 -11.86 -0.53
CA LEU A 68 10.96 -13.25 -0.08
C LEU A 68 12.30 -13.49 0.67
N PRO A 69 13.48 -13.18 0.08
CA PRO A 69 14.75 -13.42 0.76
C PRO A 69 14.95 -12.52 1.99
N LEU A 70 14.50 -11.26 1.95
CA LEU A 70 14.65 -10.35 3.09
C LEU A 70 13.77 -10.77 4.27
N VAL A 71 12.52 -11.17 4.03
CA VAL A 71 11.62 -11.61 5.09
C VAL A 71 12.15 -12.87 5.75
N VAL A 72 12.55 -13.89 4.97
CA VAL A 72 13.05 -15.15 5.54
C VAL A 72 14.35 -14.92 6.32
N SER A 73 15.33 -14.21 5.76
CA SER A 73 16.61 -13.97 6.43
C SER A 73 16.45 -13.09 7.69
N SER A 74 15.65 -12.04 7.63
CA SER A 74 15.40 -11.16 8.78
C SER A 74 14.65 -11.89 9.89
N LEU A 75 13.67 -12.74 9.58
CA LEU A 75 12.94 -13.52 10.59
C LEU A 75 13.84 -14.58 11.22
N MET A 76 14.62 -15.31 10.41
CA MET A 76 15.57 -16.31 10.92
C MET A 76 16.61 -15.68 11.85
N SER A 77 17.27 -14.60 11.41
CA SER A 77 18.27 -13.90 12.22
C SER A 77 17.67 -13.25 13.46
N GLY A 78 16.48 -12.65 13.35
CA GLY A 78 15.78 -12.03 14.46
C GLY A 78 15.42 -13.05 15.55
N LEU A 79 14.83 -14.18 15.16
CA LEU A 79 14.44 -15.24 16.10
C LEU A 79 15.65 -15.97 16.68
N ALA A 80 16.73 -16.17 15.92
CA ALA A 80 17.95 -16.82 16.42
C ALA A 80 18.67 -16.01 17.50
N SER A 81 18.49 -14.68 17.53
CA SER A 81 19.10 -13.79 18.53
C SER A 81 18.38 -13.75 19.87
N LEU A 82 17.20 -14.37 19.98
CA LEU A 82 16.30 -14.26 21.13
C LEU A 82 16.06 -15.63 21.77
N ASP A 83 16.01 -15.68 23.11
CA ASP A 83 15.60 -16.88 23.84
C ASP A 83 14.13 -17.24 23.56
N ALA A 84 13.81 -18.54 23.55
CA ALA A 84 12.47 -19.04 23.26
C ALA A 84 11.37 -18.45 24.18
N LYS A 85 11.69 -18.19 25.45
CA LYS A 85 10.77 -17.55 26.40
C LYS A 85 10.52 -16.08 26.09
N THR A 86 11.52 -15.36 25.60
CA THR A 86 11.42 -13.94 25.26
C THR A 86 10.71 -13.77 23.91
N SER A 87 11.06 -14.60 22.94
CA SER A 87 10.43 -14.64 21.61
C SER A 87 8.93 -14.95 21.68
N SER A 88 8.53 -15.95 22.50
CA SER A 88 7.11 -16.29 22.68
C SER A 88 6.31 -15.17 23.36
N ARG A 89 6.88 -14.46 24.34
CA ARG A 89 6.23 -13.29 24.98
C ARG A 89 6.05 -12.13 24.00
N LEU A 90 7.08 -11.82 23.21
CA LEU A 90 7.01 -10.77 22.18
C LEU A 90 6.00 -11.13 21.10
N GLY A 91 5.96 -12.41 20.68
CA GLY A 91 4.98 -12.91 19.72
C GLY A 91 3.55 -12.76 20.20
N ILE A 92 3.24 -13.20 21.43
CA ILE A 92 1.89 -13.07 22.00
C ILE A 92 1.49 -11.60 22.13
N LEU A 93 2.39 -10.73 22.60
CA LEU A 93 2.11 -9.29 22.72
C LEU A 93 1.84 -8.66 21.35
N THR A 94 2.61 -9.04 20.32
CA THR A 94 2.44 -8.53 18.94
C THR A 94 1.12 -9.00 18.34
N VAL A 95 0.77 -10.28 18.49
CA VAL A 95 -0.51 -10.84 18.02
C VAL A 95 -1.68 -10.17 18.73
N ALA A 96 -1.63 -10.01 20.04
CA ALA A 96 -2.66 -9.32 20.81
C ALA A 96 -2.83 -7.86 20.35
N TYR A 97 -1.72 -7.16 20.12
CA TYR A 97 -1.73 -5.80 19.59
C TYR A 97 -2.38 -5.72 18.21
N TYR A 98 -2.01 -6.60 17.27
CA TYR A 98 -2.60 -6.63 15.92
C TYR A 98 -4.09 -6.97 15.92
N LEU A 99 -4.50 -7.94 16.75
CA LEU A 99 -5.91 -8.28 16.89
C LEU A 99 -6.71 -7.10 17.44
N TRP A 100 -6.18 -6.43 18.47
CA TRP A 100 -6.83 -5.26 19.07
C TRP A 100 -6.96 -4.10 18.07
N THR A 101 -5.88 -3.72 17.39
CA THR A 101 -5.92 -2.62 16.43
C THR A 101 -6.81 -2.93 15.23
N THR A 102 -6.81 -4.17 14.76
CA THR A 102 -7.68 -4.60 13.64
C THR A 102 -9.15 -4.58 14.07
N PHE A 103 -9.46 -5.04 15.27
CA PHE A 103 -10.82 -4.99 15.82
C PHE A 103 -11.35 -3.56 15.91
N VAL A 104 -10.54 -2.64 16.44
CA VAL A 104 -10.88 -1.20 16.50
C VAL A 104 -11.06 -0.62 15.09
N ALA A 105 -10.16 -0.92 14.16
CA ALA A 105 -10.25 -0.45 12.77
C ALA A 105 -11.51 -0.95 12.06
N VAL A 106 -11.92 -2.21 12.29
CA VAL A 106 -13.16 -2.78 11.75
C VAL A 106 -14.38 -2.08 12.31
N ILE A 107 -14.45 -1.83 13.62
CA ILE A 107 -15.56 -1.09 14.24
C ILE A 107 -15.68 0.31 13.61
N VAL A 108 -14.55 1.03 13.50
CA VAL A 108 -14.54 2.37 12.88
C VAL A 108 -14.98 2.30 11.42
N GLY A 109 -14.51 1.30 10.66
CA GLY A 109 -14.92 1.07 9.27
C GLY A 109 -16.41 0.82 9.12
N ILE A 110 -16.99 -0.02 9.99
CA ILE A 110 -18.43 -0.32 10.03
C ILE A 110 -19.23 0.94 10.35
N VAL A 111 -18.84 1.68 11.39
CA VAL A 111 -19.52 2.94 11.75
C VAL A 111 -19.47 3.94 10.59
N MET A 112 -18.31 4.10 9.95
CA MET A 112 -18.14 5.04 8.85
C MET A 112 -18.98 4.67 7.62
N VAL A 113 -18.98 3.38 7.21
CA VAL A 113 -19.77 2.91 6.07
C VAL A 113 -21.27 2.97 6.36
N SER A 114 -21.70 2.68 7.59
CA SER A 114 -23.09 2.78 8.02
C SER A 114 -23.58 4.22 8.18
N ILE A 115 -22.71 5.22 8.27
CA ILE A 115 -23.14 6.64 8.25
C ILE A 115 -23.20 7.14 6.82
N ILE A 116 -22.13 6.94 6.05
CA ILE A 116 -21.97 7.54 4.71
C ILE A 116 -22.77 6.77 3.65
N HIS A 117 -23.02 5.47 3.84
CA HIS A 117 -23.63 4.55 2.86
C HIS A 117 -23.07 4.74 1.43
N PRO A 118 -21.74 4.63 1.23
CA PRO A 118 -21.15 4.80 -0.09
C PRO A 118 -21.58 3.66 -1.02
N GLY A 119 -21.95 3.99 -2.27
CA GLY A 119 -22.18 2.98 -3.32
C GLY A 119 -23.62 2.76 -3.77
N GLY A 120 -24.62 3.45 -3.19
CA GLY A 120 -26.03 3.31 -3.60
C GLY A 120 -26.32 3.60 -5.09
N ALA A 121 -25.47 4.37 -5.77
CA ALA A 121 -25.59 4.65 -7.20
C ALA A 121 -24.92 3.61 -8.12
N ALA A 122 -24.02 2.76 -7.60
CA ALA A 122 -23.20 1.84 -8.40
C ALA A 122 -23.75 0.41 -8.48
N GLN A 123 -24.82 0.09 -7.74
CA GLN A 123 -25.26 -1.29 -7.53
C GLN A 123 -26.18 -1.85 -8.63
N LYS A 124 -26.63 -1.03 -9.60
CA LYS A 124 -27.58 -1.48 -10.63
C LYS A 124 -26.97 -2.24 -11.82
N GLU A 125 -25.66 -2.23 -12.03
CA GLU A 125 -25.08 -2.77 -13.28
C GLU A 125 -24.28 -4.09 -13.15
N THR A 126 -23.90 -4.52 -11.94
CA THR A 126 -22.91 -5.61 -11.79
C THR A 126 -23.48 -6.99 -11.40
N THR A 127 -24.76 -7.08 -11.01
CA THR A 127 -25.33 -8.34 -10.49
C THR A 127 -25.57 -9.41 -11.56
N ALA A 128 -25.51 -9.07 -12.85
CA ALA A 128 -25.88 -10.01 -13.92
C ALA A 128 -24.76 -10.97 -14.39
N LEU A 129 -23.48 -10.75 -14.04
CA LEU A 129 -22.36 -11.51 -14.65
C LEU A 129 -21.36 -12.18 -13.68
N SER A 130 -21.66 -12.36 -12.40
CA SER A 130 -20.73 -13.04 -11.49
C SER A 130 -21.10 -14.50 -11.25
N GLY A 131 -20.68 -15.38 -12.17
CA GLY A 131 -20.63 -16.83 -11.96
C GLY A 131 -19.47 -17.27 -11.05
N LYS A 132 -19.22 -16.54 -9.95
CA LYS A 132 -18.24 -16.95 -8.94
C LYS A 132 -18.88 -18.01 -8.03
N PRO A 133 -18.21 -19.15 -7.76
CA PRO A 133 -18.74 -20.12 -6.82
C PRO A 133 -18.93 -19.45 -5.46
N ILE A 134 -20.12 -19.62 -4.88
CA ILE A 134 -20.42 -19.20 -3.51
C ILE A 134 -19.63 -20.16 -2.61
N MET A 135 -18.38 -19.81 -2.31
CA MET A 135 -17.59 -20.56 -1.33
C MET A 135 -18.25 -20.38 0.03
N SER A 136 -18.54 -21.49 0.71
CA SER A 136 -19.04 -21.43 2.07
C SER A 136 -17.98 -20.76 2.94
N SER A 137 -18.40 -19.99 3.95
CA SER A 137 -17.46 -19.40 4.93
C SER A 137 -16.59 -20.47 5.59
N ALA A 138 -17.11 -21.70 5.73
CA ALA A 138 -16.34 -22.84 6.21
C ALA A 138 -15.22 -23.24 5.23
N ASP A 139 -15.47 -23.24 3.92
CA ASP A 139 -14.48 -23.62 2.91
C ASP A 139 -13.32 -22.63 2.89
N ALA A 140 -13.60 -21.33 3.06
CA ALA A 140 -12.55 -20.30 3.17
C ALA A 140 -11.69 -20.45 4.43
N LEU A 141 -12.28 -20.89 5.56
CA LEU A 141 -11.51 -21.18 6.77
C LEU A 141 -10.68 -22.46 6.63
N LEU A 142 -11.21 -23.47 5.93
CA LEU A 142 -10.48 -24.69 5.63
C LEU A 142 -9.31 -24.42 4.66
N ASP A 143 -9.48 -23.52 3.69
CA ASP A 143 -8.42 -23.12 2.73
C ASP A 143 -7.29 -22.30 3.40
N LEU A 144 -7.58 -21.58 4.48
CA LEU A 144 -6.56 -20.84 5.25
C LEU A 144 -5.68 -21.76 6.12
N ILE A 145 -6.25 -22.86 6.62
CA ILE A 145 -5.54 -23.81 7.47
C ILE A 145 -4.75 -24.83 6.63
N ARG A 146 -5.25 -25.17 5.44
CA ARG A 146 -4.66 -26.14 4.52
C ARG A 146 -3.40 -25.62 3.84
#